data_AF-A0A8J3DC14-F1
#
_entry.id   AF-A0A8J3DC14-F1
#
_cell.length_a   1.000
_cell.length_b   1.000
_cell.length_c   1.000
_cell.angle_alpha   90.00
_cell.angle_beta   90.00
_cell.angle_gamma   90.00
#
_symmetry.space_group_name_H-M   'P 1'
#
loop_
_entity.id
_entity.type
_entity.pdbx_description
1 polymer ?
#
loop_
_entity_poly.entity_id
_entity_poly.type
_entity_poly.pdbx_seq_one_letter_code
_entity_poly.pdbx_strand_id
1 'polypeptide(L)' 'MCILILRLPGGLNAGLARVSHLDFYPTVCDLLKLEAPEWLQGNSLLPLMLGEVDSVRDAVFSEVTFHAAFELKRSVRTQD' A
#
# COMPACT_ATOMS: atom_id res chain seq x y z
N MET A 1 -6.76 -7.89 -10.67
CA MET A 1 -6.39 -6.47 -10.53
C MET A 1 -7.19 -5.92 -9.36
N CYS A 2 -6.57 -5.73 -8.19
CA CYS A 2 -7.23 -5.11 -7.05
C CYS A 2 -7.00 -3.60 -7.09
N ILE A 3 -8.03 -2.83 -6.77
CA ILE A 3 -8.00 -1.38 -6.70
C ILE A 3 -8.28 -1.00 -5.25
N LEU A 4 -7.42 -0.15 -4.68
CA LEU A 4 -7.66 0.49 -3.39
C LEU A 4 -8.11 1.93 -3.65
N ILE A 5 -9.27 2.30 -3.11
CA ILE A 5 -9.79 3.67 -3.15
C ILE A 5 -9.85 4.19 -1.71
N LEU A 6 -9.12 5.25 -1.43
CA LEU A 6 -9.13 5.93 -0.13
C LEU A 6 -9.67 7.34 -0.29
N ARG A 7 -10.56 7.74 0.62
CA ARG A 7 -11.10 9.09 0.72
C ARG A 7 -11.07 9.52 2.18
N LEU A 8 -10.36 10.61 2.46
CA LEU A 8 -10.29 11.19 3.80
C LEU A 8 -11.11 12.49 3.87
N PRO A 9 -11.70 12.79 5.04
CA PRO A 9 -12.33 14.09 5.29
C PRO A 9 -11.27 15.20 5.20
N GLY A 10 -11.66 16.39 4.71
CA GLY A 10 -10.76 17.55 4.58
C GLY A 10 -10.18 17.77 3.18
N GLY A 11 -10.46 16.89 2.21
CA GLY A 11 -10.11 17.14 0.81
C GLY A 11 -8.61 17.07 0.52
N LEU A 12 -7.93 16.09 1.10
CA LEU A 12 -6.53 15.78 0.77
C LEU A 12 -6.35 15.50 -0.73
N ASN A 13 -5.11 15.60 -1.21
CA ASN A 13 -4.80 15.55 -2.64
C ASN A 13 -5.37 14.28 -3.29
N ALA A 14 -6.10 14.48 -4.38
CA ALA A 14 -6.55 13.39 -5.23
C ALA A 14 -5.41 12.98 -6.16
N GLY A 15 -5.10 11.68 -6.19
CA GLY A 15 -4.00 11.16 -7.01
C GLY A 15 -4.14 9.67 -7.30
N LEU A 16 -3.39 9.22 -8.30
CA LEU A 16 -3.23 7.81 -8.64
C LEU A 16 -1.78 7.43 -8.35
N ALA A 17 -1.59 6.51 -7.42
CA ALA A 17 -0.28 6.01 -7.04
C ALA A 17 -0.27 4.47 -6.98
N ARG A 18 0.91 3.88 -7.15
CA ARG A 18 1.09 2.44 -7.00
C ARG A 18 1.19 2.08 -5.52
N VAL A 19 0.21 1.32 -5.05
CA VAL A 19 0.07 0.91 -3.65
C VAL A 19 -0.13 -0.61 -3.51
N SER A 20 -0.17 -1.10 -2.28
CA SER A 20 -0.38 -2.50 -1.90
C SER A 20 -1.44 -2.54 -0.82
N HIS A 21 -2.19 -3.64 -0.73
CA HIS A 21 -3.13 -3.85 0.38
C HIS A 21 -2.46 -3.83 1.75
N LEU A 22 -1.16 -4.15 1.83
CA LEU A 22 -0.39 -4.12 3.08
C LEU A 22 -0.25 -2.70 3.65
N ASP A 23 -0.41 -1.66 2.83
CA ASP A 23 -0.24 -0.26 3.24
C ASP A 23 -1.40 0.27 4.08
N PHE A 24 -2.55 -0.41 4.02
CA PHE A 24 -3.76 0.07 4.69
C PHE A 24 -3.57 0.16 6.21
N TYR A 25 -2.97 -0.87 6.81
CA TYR A 25 -2.79 -0.91 8.26
C TYR A 25 -1.87 0.20 8.79
N PRO A 26 -0.63 0.37 8.32
CA PRO A 26 0.23 1.47 8.79
C PRO A 26 -0.37 2.85 8.50
N THR A 27 -1.12 3.01 7.41
CA THR A 27 -1.84 4.27 7.12
C THR A 27 -2.87 4.61 8.21
N VAL A 28 -3.63 3.61 8.67
CA VAL A 28 -4.62 3.80 9.75
C VAL A 28 -3.92 4.13 11.08
N CYS A 29 -2.80 3.47 11.38
CA CYS A 29 -1.99 3.80 12.56
C CYS A 29 -1.57 5.27 12.56
N ASP A 30 -1.01 5.76 11.47
CA ASP A 30 -0.56 7.16 11.37
C ASP A 30 -1.72 8.15 11.51
N LEU A 31 -2.85 7.88 10.85
CA LEU A 31 -4.05 8.73 10.92
C LEU A 31 -4.59 8.85 12.36
N LEU A 32 -4.52 7.75 13.12
CA LEU A 32 -4.99 7.68 14.49
C LEU A 32 -3.91 8.01 15.52
N LYS A 33 -2.68 8.32 15.08
CA LYS A 33 -1.50 8.55 15.94
C LYS A 33 -1.22 7.36 16.88
N LEU A 34 -1.35 6.16 16.35
CA LEU A 34 -1.04 4.91 17.03
C LEU A 34 0.36 4.43 16.64
N GLU A 35 1.01 3.72 17.56
CA GLU A 35 2.25 3.01 17.27
C GLU A 35 1.96 1.83 16.33
N ALA A 36 2.68 1.78 15.21
CA ALA A 36 2.55 0.71 14.23
C ALA A 36 3.41 -0.49 14.65
N PRO A 37 2.88 -1.73 14.62
CA PRO A 37 3.68 -2.92 14.89
C PRO A 37 4.92 -3.03 13.99
N GLU A 38 6.08 -3.36 14.55
CA GLU A 38 7.36 -3.41 13.82
C GLU A 38 7.40 -4.47 12.70
N TRP A 39 6.54 -5.49 12.77
CA TRP A 39 6.49 -6.58 11.78
C TRP A 39 5.66 -6.24 10.54
N LEU A 40 5.09 -5.04 10.46
CA LEU A 40 4.37 -4.60 9.27
C LEU A 40 5.32 -4.43 8.08
N GLN A 41 4.92 -4.98 6.93
CA GLN A 41 5.68 -4.88 5.68
C GLN A 41 5.15 -3.77 4.75
N GLY A 42 4.00 -3.17 5.09
CA GLY A 42 3.42 -2.05 4.36
C GLY A 42 4.06 -0.72 4.75
N ASN A 43 3.77 0.31 3.95
CA ASN A 43 4.18 1.69 4.24
C ASN A 43 2.92 2.56 4.36
N SER A 44 2.93 3.56 5.24
CA SER A 44 1.82 4.49 5.35
C SER A 44 1.66 5.30 4.05
N LEU A 45 0.42 5.46 3.60
CA LEU A 45 0.05 6.27 2.44
C LEU A 45 -0.21 7.74 2.82
N LEU A 46 -0.13 8.10 4.10
CA LEU A 46 -0.41 9.46 4.54
C LEU A 46 0.50 10.51 3.87
N PRO A 47 1.83 10.30 3.73
CA PRO A 47 2.70 11.24 3.01
C PRO A 47 2.30 11.45 1.54
N LEU A 48 1.82 10.39 0.86
CA LEU A 48 1.26 10.50 -0.51
C LEU A 48 0.02 11.38 -0.54
N MET A 49 -0.90 11.18 0.40
CA MET A 49 -2.16 11.93 0.46
C MET A 49 -1.92 13.40 0.82
N LEU A 50 -0.87 13.69 1.59
CA LEU A 50 -0.42 15.05 1.91
C LEU A 50 0.37 15.71 0.77
N GLY A 51 0.77 14.95 -0.27
CA GLY A 51 1.57 15.46 -1.38
C GLY A 51 3.04 15.70 -1.01
N GLU A 52 3.53 15.06 0.04
CA GLU A 52 4.91 15.19 0.52
C GLU A 52 5.89 14.33 -0.30
N VAL A 53 5.38 13.25 -0.90
CA VAL A 53 6.13 12.30 -1.73
C VAL A 53 5.27 11.84 -2.90
N ASP A 54 5.90 11.44 -4.00
CA ASP A 54 5.21 10.86 -5.18
C ASP A 54 5.08 9.33 -5.10
N SER A 55 5.87 8.67 -4.25
CA SER A 55 5.84 7.23 -4.03
C SER A 55 6.30 6.87 -2.62
N VAL A 56 5.78 5.75 -2.09
CA VAL A 56 6.23 5.13 -0.83
C VAL A 56 7.06 3.88 -1.06
N ARG A 57 7.31 3.50 -2.33
CA ARG A 57 8.04 2.27 -2.70
C ARG A 57 8.51 2.23 -4.15
N ASP A 58 9.52 1.41 -4.41
CA ASP A 58 10.07 1.18 -5.75
C ASP A 58 9.45 -0.04 -6.45
N ALA A 59 8.93 -1.00 -5.69
CA ALA A 59 8.39 -2.25 -6.22
C ALA A 59 7.18 -2.76 -5.43
N VAL A 60 6.23 -3.38 -6.13
CA VAL A 60 5.14 -4.17 -5.52
C VAL A 60 5.35 -5.63 -5.85
N PHE A 61 5.25 -6.49 -4.84
CA PHE A 61 5.38 -7.93 -4.97
C PHE A 61 4.01 -8.60 -4.90
N SER A 62 3.84 -9.69 -5.62
CA SER A 62 2.62 -10.50 -5.59
C SER A 62 2.98 -11.97 -5.72
N GLU A 63 2.37 -12.79 -4.87
CA GLU A 63 2.72 -14.19 -4.72
C GLU A 63 1.46 -15.05 -4.61
N VAL A 64 1.48 -16.20 -5.28
CA VAL A 64 0.55 -17.30 -5.02
C VAL A 64 1.42 -18.52 -4.78
N THR A 65 1.27 -19.18 -3.65
CA THR A 65 1.89 -20.50 -3.40
C THR A 65 0.86 -21.59 -3.59
N PHE A 66 -0.37 -21.34 -3.11
CA PHE A 66 -1.50 -22.23 -3.25
C PHE A 66 -2.76 -21.43 -3.62
N HIS A 67 -3.49 -21.93 -4.61
CA HIS A 67 -4.82 -21.48 -4.98
C HIS A 67 -5.62 -22.71 -5.43
N ALA A 68 -6.26 -23.39 -4.48
CA ALA A 68 -6.90 -24.71 -4.62
C ALA A 68 -5.96 -25.89 -4.96
N ALA A 69 -4.81 -25.63 -5.59
CA ALA A 69 -3.70 -26.55 -5.79
C ALA A 69 -2.37 -25.82 -5.60
N PHE A 70 -1.27 -26.57 -5.61
CA PHE A 70 0.07 -25.97 -5.62
C PHE A 70 0.28 -25.22 -6.94
N GLU A 71 0.41 -23.90 -6.85
CA GLU A 71 0.50 -23.00 -8.00
C GLU A 71 1.49 -21.87 -7.69
N LEU A 72 2.79 -22.17 -7.77
CA LEU A 72 3.83 -21.18 -7.50
C LEU A 72 3.82 -20.08 -8.58
N LYS A 73 3.36 -18.89 -8.19
CA LYS A 73 3.39 -17.67 -9.00
C LYS A 73 4.07 -16.58 -8.19
N ARG A 74 5.01 -15.88 -8.80
CA ARG A 74 5.72 -14.74 -8.23
C ARG A 74 5.76 -13.62 -9.26
N SER A 75 5.54 -12.39 -8.82
CA SER A 75 5.59 -11.22 -9.68
C SER A 75 6.15 -10.05 -8.90
N VAL A 76 6.96 -9.25 -9.60
CA VAL A 76 7.42 -7.94 -9.15
C VAL A 76 6.99 -6.93 -10.20
N ARG A 77 6.41 -5.82 -9.75
CA ARG A 77 6.08 -4.69 -10.60
C ARG A 77 6.88 -3.49 -10.16
N THR A 78 7.76 -3.01 -11.04
CA THR A 78 8.49 -1.74 -10.94
C THR A 78 7.71 -0.62 -11.65
N GLN A 79 8.31 0.55 -11.79
CA GLN A 79 7.66 1.71 -12.41
C GLN A 79 7.63 1.62 -13.95
N ASP A 80 8.62 0.95 -14.54
CA ASP A 80 8.77 0.68 -15.97
C ASP A 80 7.89 -0.47 -16.50
#